data_AF-A0AAC9ZDP8-F1
#
_entry.id   AF-A0AAC9ZDP8-F1
#
_cell.length_a   1.000
_cell.length_b   1.000
_cell.length_c   1.000
_cell.angle_alpha   90.00
_cell.angle_beta   90.00
_cell.angle_gamma   90.00
#
_symmetry.space_group_name_H-M   'P 1'
#
loop_
_entity.id
_entity.type
_entity.pdbx_description
1 polymer ?
#
loop_
_entity_poly.entity_id
_entity_poly.type
_entity_poly.pdbx_seq_one_letter_code
_entity_poly.pdbx_strand_id
1 'polypeptide(L)' 'MFSLLAEEDGRSLGTVYSTSSKTLREFGAAYMRDPKTRGEITLKNPEGRAVASFDVWQDKWSETAEALE' A
#
# COMPACT_ATOMS: atom_id res chain seq x y z
N MET A 1 -0.27 14.45 -2.09
CA MET A 1 0.27 13.43 -3.02
C MET A 1 -0.05 12.07 -2.41
N PHE A 2 -0.37 11.04 -3.20
CA PHE A 2 -0.56 9.71 -2.62
C PHE A 2 0.78 9.15 -2.16
N SER A 3 0.75 8.28 -1.15
CA SER A 3 1.94 7.60 -0.67
C SER A 3 1.66 6.11 -0.43
N LEU A 4 2.67 5.30 -0.67
CA LEU A 4 2.67 3.87 -0.36
C LEU A 4 3.73 3.63 0.70
N LEU A 5 3.30 3.28 1.91
CA LEU A 5 4.16 2.96 3.03
C LEU A 5 4.37 1.44 3.05
N ALA A 6 5.62 0.99 3.15
CA ALA A 6 5.98 -0.40 3.37
C ALA A 6 6.48 -0.59 4.80
N GLU A 7 6.01 -1.63 5.47
CA GLU A 7 6.30 -1.92 6.88
C GLU A 7 6.58 -3.42 7.07
N GLU A 8 7.54 -3.75 7.94
CA GLU A 8 7.81 -5.13 8.37
C GLU A 8 8.07 -5.12 9.88
N ASP A 9 7.35 -5.97 10.64
CA ASP A 9 7.47 -6.07 12.11
C ASP A 9 7.36 -4.71 12.82
N GLY A 10 6.45 -3.84 12.36
CA GLY A 10 6.23 -2.49 12.90
C GLY A 10 7.33 -1.48 12.56
N ARG A 11 8.28 -1.83 11.69
CA ARG A 11 9.33 -0.93 11.19
C ARG A 11 8.99 -0.44 9.81
N SER A 12 9.04 0.87 9.62
CA SER A 12 8.94 1.47 8.29
C SER A 12 10.16 1.09 7.45
N LEU A 13 9.92 0.47 6.30
CA LEU A 13 10.94 0.13 5.29
C LEU A 13 11.16 1.25 4.27
N GLY A 14 10.22 2.20 4.21
CA GLY A 14 10.28 3.34 3.31
C GLY A 14 8.90 3.75 2.82
N THR A 15 8.86 4.84 2.05
CA THR A 15 7.63 5.37 1.47
C THR A 15 7.87 5.79 0.03
N VAL A 16 7.00 5.35 -0.87
CA VAL A 16 7.00 5.75 -2.28
C VAL A 16 5.87 6.76 -2.50
N TYR A 17 6.14 7.84 -3.21
CA TYR A 17 5.18 8.91 -3.48
C TYR A 17 4.81 8.97 -4.95
N SER A 18 3.55 9.25 -5.25
CA SER A 18 3.09 9.47 -6.62
C SER A 18 1.84 10.35 -6.65
N THR A 19 1.64 11.07 -7.76
CA THR A 19 0.38 11.75 -8.04
C THR A 19 -0.72 10.78 -8.50
N SER A 20 -0.37 9.54 -8.84
CA SER A 20 -1.30 8.50 -9.34
C SER A 20 -1.45 7.37 -8.33
N SER A 21 -2.65 7.25 -7.75
CA SER A 21 -3.01 6.13 -6.87
C SER A 21 -2.96 4.79 -7.61
N LYS A 22 -3.39 4.77 -8.87
CA LYS A 22 -3.33 3.57 -9.74
C LYS A 22 -1.90 3.06 -9.88
N THR A 23 -0.95 3.96 -10.13
CA THR A 23 0.47 3.59 -10.28
C THR A 23 1.03 3.00 -8.98
N LEU A 24 0.69 3.57 -7.82
CA LEU A 24 1.09 3.01 -6.53
C LEU A 24 0.44 1.66 -6.25
N ARG A 25 -0.81 1.44 -6.70
CA ARG A 25 -1.48 0.14 -6.59
C ARG A 25 -0.82 -0.93 -7.45
N GLU A 26 -0.46 -0.61 -8.69
CA GLU A 26 0.23 -1.52 -9.60
C GLU A 26 1.63 -1.86 -9.08
N PHE A 27 2.40 -0.83 -8.66
CA PHE A 27 3.72 -1.01 -8.07
C PHE A 27 3.67 -1.83 -6.77
N GLY A 28 2.77 -1.48 -5.85
CA GLY A 28 2.64 -2.16 -4.56
C GLY A 28 2.24 -3.63 -4.70
N ALA A 29 1.30 -3.93 -5.60
CA ALA A 29 0.94 -5.32 -5.89
C ALA A 29 2.13 -6.11 -6.46
N ALA A 30 2.88 -5.54 -7.40
CA ALA A 30 4.08 -6.20 -7.94
C ALA A 30 5.15 -6.41 -6.86
N TYR A 31 5.34 -5.43 -5.96
CA TYR A 31 6.26 -5.52 -4.82
C TYR A 31 5.88 -6.65 -3.85
N MET A 32 4.60 -6.75 -3.48
CA MET A 32 4.10 -7.78 -2.54
C MET A 32 4.02 -9.18 -3.12
N ARG A 33 3.90 -9.31 -4.44
CA ARG A 33 3.94 -10.61 -5.14
C ARG A 33 5.34 -11.19 -5.23
N ASP A 34 6.39 -10.40 -5.02
CA ASP A 34 7.74 -10.93 -4.97
C ASP A 34 7.90 -11.82 -3.74
N PRO A 35 8.33 -13.09 -3.90
CA PRO A 35 8.38 -14.06 -2.81
C PRO A 35 9.45 -13.75 -1.75
N LYS A 36 10.34 -12.78 -2.00
CA LYS A 36 11.32 -12.29 -1.02
C LYS A 36 10.81 -11.09 -0.25
N THR A 37 9.76 -10.44 -0.73
CA THR A 37 9.10 -9.36 0.00
C THR A 37 8.31 -9.94 1.18
N ARG A 38 8.40 -9.25 2.31
CA ARG A 38 7.70 -9.57 3.55
C ARG A 38 7.13 -8.29 4.12
N GLY A 39 6.19 -8.45 5.04
CA GLY A 39 5.52 -7.32 5.69
C GLY A 39 4.24 -6.92 4.97
N GLU A 40 3.91 -5.64 5.05
CA GLU A 40 2.64 -5.08 4.61
C GLU A 40 2.88 -3.75 3.88
N ILE A 41 1.97 -3.42 2.96
CA ILE A 41 1.93 -2.11 2.34
C ILE A 41 0.58 -1.43 2.55
N THR A 42 0.65 -0.13 2.85
CA THR A 42 -0.52 0.71 3.07
C THR A 42 -0.48 1.89 2.12
N LEU A 43 -1.52 2.01 1.28
CA LEU A 43 -1.76 3.15 0.41
C LEU A 43 -2.47 4.24 1.20
N LYS A 44 -1.91 5.46 1.15
CA LYS A 44 -2.47 6.65 1.79
C LYS A 44 -2.86 7.71 0.76
N ASN A 45 -3.94 8.42 1.05
CA ASN A 45 -4.42 9.54 0.23
C ASN A 45 -3.54 10.80 0.43
N PRO A 46 -3.78 11.88 -0.34
CA PRO A 46 -3.06 13.15 -0.17
C PRO A 46 -3.14 13.79 1.21
N GLU A 47 -4.13 13.45 2.01
CA GLU A 47 -4.30 13.92 3.39
C GLU A 47 -3.56 13.05 4.41
N GLY A 48 -2.91 11.96 3.96
CA GLY A 48 -2.18 11.03 4.80
C GLY A 48 -3.03 9.92 5.43
N ARG A 49 -4.32 9.82 5.08
CA ARG A 49 -5.23 8.77 5.58
C ARG A 49 -5.01 7.47 4.82
N ALA A 50 -5.05 6.35 5.52
CA ALA A 50 -4.95 5.03 4.90
C ALA A 50 -6.24 4.73 4.14
N VAL A 51 -6.13 4.39 2.85
CA VAL A 51 -7.29 4.11 1.98
C VAL A 51 -7.33 2.68 1.46
N ALA A 52 -6.18 1.98 1.44
CA ALA A 52 -6.15 0.57 1.08
C ALA A 52 -4.86 -0.11 1.58
N SER A 53 -4.93 -1.43 1.77
CA SER A 53 -3.77 -2.30 2.00
C SER A 53 -3.83 -3.50 1.06
N PHE A 54 -2.68 -4.09 0.75
CA PHE A 54 -2.64 -5.24 -0.16
C PHE A 54 -2.74 -6.55 0.61
N ASP A 55 -3.75 -7.36 0.28
CA ASP A 55 -3.91 -8.72 0.80
C ASP A 55 -3.18 -9.71 -0.11
N VAL A 56 -2.07 -10.25 0.37
CA VAL A 56 -1.24 -11.20 -0.39
C VAL A 56 -1.91 -12.57 -0.57
N TRP A 57 -2.82 -12.96 0.33
CA TRP A 57 -3.52 -14.24 0.25
C TRP A 57 -4.64 -14.21 -0.78
N GLN A 58 -5.31 -13.07 -0.90
CA GLN A 58 -6.37 -12.84 -1.90
C GLN A 58 -5.86 -12.19 -3.19
N ASP A 59 -4.56 -11.89 -3.27
CA ASP A 59 -3.89 -11.19 -4.38
C ASP A 59 -4.63 -9.93 -4.84
N LYS A 60 -5.14 -9.14 -3.89
CA LYS A 60 -5.94 -7.95 -4.20
C LYS A 60 -5.76 -6.82 -3.21
N TRP A 61 -6.16 -5.63 -3.64
CA TRP A 61 -6.28 -4.48 -2.75
C TRP A 61 -7.56 -4.59 -1.92
N SER A 62 -7.41 -4.45 -0.61
CA SER A 62 -8.48 -4.33 0.36
C SER A 62 -8.62 -2.86 0.76
N GLU A 63 -9.78 -2.27 0.48
CA GLU A 63 -10.10 -0.89 0.86
C GLU A 63 -10.22 -0.79 2.38
N THR A 64 -9.72 0.29 2.98
CA THR A 64 -9.95 0.56 4.40
C THR A 64 -11.32 1.21 4.61
N ALA A 65 -11.84 1.17 5.82
CA ALA A 65 -13.11 1.83 6.15
C ALA A 65 -13.09 3.34 5.87
N GLU A 66 -11.91 3.97 5.95
CA GLU A 66 -11.69 5.40 5.64
C GLU A 66 -11.80 5.74 4.14
N ALA A 67 -11.84 4.74 3.23
CA ALA A 67 -12.07 4.96 1.81
C ALA A 67 -13.56 5.11 1.44
N LEU A 68 -14.46 4.83 2.39
CA LEU A 68 -15.91 4.78 2.17
C LEU A 68 -16.67 6.02 2.68
N GLU A 69 -15.97 7.02 3.23
CA GLU A 69 -16.52 8.31 3.67
C GLU A 69 -16.36 9.42 2.63
#